data_AF-A0A068AY16-F1
#
_entry.id   AF-A0A068AY16-F1
#
_cell.length_a   1.000
_cell.length_b   1.000
_cell.length_c   1.000
_cell.angle_alpha   90.00
_cell.angle_beta   90.00
_cell.angle_gamma   90.00
#
_symmetry.space_group_name_H-M   'P 1'
#
loop_
_entity.id
_entity.type
_entity.pdbx_description
1 polymer ?
#
loop_
_entity_poly.entity_id
_entity_poly.type
_entity_poly.pdbx_seq_one_letter_code
_entity_poly.pdbx_strand_id
1 'polypeptide(L)'
;WGEKLDVEASAQNIAKLIEAGANTFRFNFSHGDHQEQGERMATVKLAEEIAGQKVGFLLDTKGPEIRTELFEGDAKEYSYKTGEKIRVATKQGIKSTREVIALNVAGALDIYDDVEVGHQVLVDDGKLGLRVFAKDDATREFEVVVENDGIIAKQKGVNIPNTK
;
A
#
# COMPACT_ATOMS: atom_id res chain seq x y z
N TRP A 1 -9.13 13.73 1.49
CA TRP A 1 -10.53 13.34 1.28
C TRP A 1 -11.39 13.73 2.48
N GLY A 2 -11.28 14.99 2.94
CA GLY A 2 -11.86 15.43 4.22
C GLY A 2 -13.03 16.41 4.07
N GLU A 3 -13.63 16.46 2.88
CA GLU A 3 -14.85 17.24 2.67
C GLU A 3 -16.05 16.38 3.01
N LYS A 4 -17.02 16.98 3.69
CA LYS A 4 -18.26 16.32 4.08
C LYS A 4 -19.00 15.86 2.82
N LEU A 5 -19.39 14.59 2.79
CA LEU A 5 -20.16 14.03 1.70
C LEU A 5 -21.53 14.74 1.63
N ASP A 6 -21.79 15.42 0.51
CA ASP A 6 -23.14 15.88 0.19
C ASP A 6 -23.97 14.68 -0.29
N VAL A 7 -24.71 14.08 0.63
CA VAL A 7 -25.45 12.83 0.41
C VAL A 7 -26.49 12.99 -0.69
N GLU A 8 -27.23 14.11 -0.72
CA GLU A 8 -28.34 14.29 -1.64
C GLU A 8 -27.84 14.55 -3.06
N ALA A 9 -26.89 15.47 -3.23
CA ALA A 9 -26.29 15.75 -4.53
C ALA A 9 -25.55 14.52 -5.08
N SER A 10 -24.85 13.78 -4.21
CA SER A 10 -24.13 12.56 -4.60
C SER A 10 -25.11 11.46 -5.03
N ALA A 11 -26.20 11.23 -4.29
CA ALA A 11 -27.18 10.20 -4.63
C ALA A 11 -27.85 10.49 -5.98
N GLN A 12 -28.18 11.75 -6.29
CA GLN A 12 -28.71 12.16 -7.59
C GLN A 12 -27.74 11.88 -8.74
N ASN A 13 -26.45 12.14 -8.54
CA ASN A 13 -25.43 11.84 -9.55
C ASN A 13 -25.23 10.33 -9.73
N ILE A 14 -25.22 9.58 -8.63
CA ILE A 14 -25.11 8.11 -8.67
C ILE A 14 -26.33 7.51 -9.37
N ALA A 15 -27.55 8.01 -9.14
CA ALA A 15 -28.76 7.55 -9.80
C ALA A 15 -28.66 7.69 -11.33
N LYS A 16 -28.14 8.82 -11.83
CA LYS A 16 -27.87 9.01 -13.27
C LYS A 16 -26.86 8.00 -13.81
N LEU A 17 -25.86 7.61 -13.01
CA LEU A 17 -24.90 6.57 -13.41
C LEU A 17 -25.58 5.20 -13.50
N ILE A 18 -26.48 4.89 -12.56
CA ILE A 18 -27.28 3.66 -12.57
C ILE A 18 -28.15 3.61 -13.82
N GLU A 19 -28.91 4.68 -14.09
CA GLU A 19 -29.74 4.82 -15.30
C GLU A 19 -28.94 4.72 -16.60
N ALA A 20 -27.69 5.21 -16.59
CA ALA A 20 -26.77 5.10 -17.72
C ALA A 20 -26.15 3.70 -17.89
N GLY A 21 -26.37 2.78 -16.95
CA GLY A 21 -25.97 1.37 -17.02
C GLY A 21 -24.91 0.93 -16.00
N ALA A 22 -24.59 1.72 -14.98
CA ALA A 22 -23.71 1.26 -13.90
C ALA A 22 -24.39 0.15 -13.07
N ASN A 23 -23.81 -1.06 -13.04
CA ASN A 23 -24.38 -2.20 -12.33
C ASN A 23 -23.69 -2.53 -11.00
N THR A 24 -22.55 -1.93 -10.68
CA THR A 24 -21.80 -2.20 -9.46
C THR A 24 -20.98 -0.99 -9.05
N PHE A 25 -20.99 -0.66 -7.76
CA PHE A 25 -20.15 0.37 -7.17
C PHE A 25 -19.04 -0.25 -6.33
N ARG A 26 -17.81 0.20 -6.58
CA ARG A 26 -16.60 -0.23 -5.88
C ARG A 26 -16.32 0.67 -4.68
N PHE A 27 -16.15 0.05 -3.52
CA PHE A 27 -15.75 0.67 -2.26
C PHE A 27 -14.30 0.25 -1.98
N ASN A 28 -13.34 1.16 -2.21
CA ASN A 28 -11.93 0.88 -1.98
C ASN A 28 -11.56 1.14 -0.51
N PHE A 29 -11.32 0.07 0.26
CA PHE A 29 -10.98 0.12 1.68
C PHE A 29 -9.51 0.47 1.96
N SER A 30 -8.72 0.76 0.92
CA SER A 30 -7.39 1.39 1.10
C SER A 30 -7.50 2.83 1.63
N HIS A 31 -8.69 3.42 1.58
CA HIS A 31 -8.97 4.79 2.01
C HIS A 31 -10.25 4.90 2.81
N GLY A 32 -10.30 5.89 3.70
CA GLY A 32 -11.43 6.16 4.58
C GLY A 32 -11.61 5.11 5.68
N ASP A 33 -12.33 5.51 6.72
CA ASP A 33 -12.64 4.63 7.84
C ASP A 33 -13.99 3.91 7.66
N HIS A 34 -14.37 3.09 8.65
CA HIS A 34 -15.63 2.37 8.64
C HIS A 34 -16.85 3.29 8.56
N GLN A 35 -16.80 4.47 9.18
CA GLN A 35 -17.91 5.41 9.18
C GLN A 35 -18.07 6.03 7.78
N GLU A 36 -16.99 6.55 7.21
CA GLU A 36 -16.99 7.14 5.87
C GLU A 36 -17.45 6.14 4.80
N GLN A 37 -17.00 4.88 4.89
CA GLN A 37 -17.44 3.84 3.95
C GLN A 37 -18.93 3.51 4.14
N GLY A 38 -19.42 3.48 5.39
CA GLY A 38 -20.83 3.28 5.70
C GLY A 38 -21.72 4.39 5.12
N GLU A 39 -21.30 5.64 5.23
CA GLU A 39 -22.00 6.80 4.66
C GLU A 39 -22.08 6.70 3.13
N ARG A 40 -20.98 6.36 2.45
CA ARG A 40 -20.97 6.14 0.99
C ARG A 40 -21.91 5.01 0.56
N MET A 41 -21.91 3.90 1.30
CA MET A 41 -22.82 2.78 1.02
C MET A 41 -24.28 3.18 1.19
N ALA A 42 -24.61 3.96 2.22
CA ALA A 42 -25.95 4.50 2.42
C ALA A 42 -26.36 5.45 1.28
N THR A 43 -25.44 6.28 0.78
CA THR A 43 -25.69 7.14 -0.39
C THR A 43 -25.98 6.34 -1.65
N VAL A 44 -25.26 5.25 -1.92
CA VAL A 44 -25.56 4.36 -3.06
C VAL A 44 -26.93 3.71 -2.90
N LYS A 45 -27.33 3.30 -1.69
CA LYS A 45 -28.69 2.78 -1.44
C LYS A 45 -29.78 3.81 -1.73
N LEU A 46 -29.59 5.07 -1.35
CA LEU A 46 -30.51 6.14 -1.70
C LEU A 46 -30.58 6.34 -3.23
N ALA A 47 -29.46 6.23 -3.93
CA ALA A 47 -29.43 6.30 -5.38
C ALA A 47 -30.17 5.14 -6.07
N GLU A 48 -30.14 3.93 -5.50
CA GLU A 48 -30.95 2.80 -5.97
C GLU A 48 -32.45 3.11 -5.88
N GLU A 49 -32.89 3.76 -4.81
CA GLU A 49 -34.29 4.17 -4.62
C GLU A 49 -34.70 5.23 -5.66
N ILE A 50 -33.83 6.19 -5.95
CA ILE A 50 -34.06 7.23 -6.96
C ILE A 50 -34.15 6.62 -8.36
N ALA A 51 -33.20 5.76 -8.74
CA ALA A 51 -33.12 5.16 -10.07
C ALA A 51 -34.11 3.99 -10.28
N GLY A 52 -34.70 3.45 -9.20
CA GLY A 52 -35.58 2.28 -9.26
C GLY A 52 -34.87 0.99 -9.68
N GLN A 53 -33.55 0.91 -9.53
CA GLN A 53 -32.71 -0.20 -9.97
C GLN A 53 -31.70 -0.60 -8.88
N LYS A 54 -31.47 -1.90 -8.73
CA LYS A 54 -30.47 -2.44 -7.79
C LYS A 54 -29.11 -2.58 -8.45
N VAL A 55 -28.07 -2.36 -7.65
CA VAL A 55 -26.67 -2.49 -8.07
C VAL A 55 -25.88 -3.34 -7.09
N GLY A 56 -24.78 -3.93 -7.58
CA GLY A 56 -23.81 -4.63 -6.77
C GLY A 56 -22.98 -3.68 -5.91
N PHE A 57 -22.58 -4.16 -4.74
CA PHE A 57 -21.63 -3.49 -3.85
C PHE A 57 -20.35 -4.33 -3.82
N LEU A 58 -19.27 -3.80 -4.41
CA LEU A 58 -17.98 -4.46 -4.43
C LEU A 58 -17.09 -3.86 -3.34
N LEU A 59 -16.83 -4.64 -2.29
CA LEU A 59 -15.90 -4.27 -1.23
C LEU A 59 -14.50 -4.68 -1.67
N ASP A 60 -13.69 -3.70 -2.04
CA ASP A 60 -12.31 -3.92 -2.45
C ASP A 60 -11.40 -3.80 -1.23
N THR A 61 -10.94 -4.95 -0.75
CA THR A 61 -10.08 -5.03 0.42
C THR A 61 -8.73 -4.42 0.12
N LYS A 62 -8.12 -3.75 1.10
CA LYS A 62 -6.76 -3.21 1.00
C LYS A 62 -5.71 -4.29 0.66
N GLY A 63 -5.94 -5.54 1.06
CA GLY A 63 -4.99 -6.64 0.92
C GLY A 63 -3.80 -6.54 1.91
N PRO A 64 -2.97 -7.59 1.98
CA PRO A 64 -1.69 -7.50 2.67
C PRO A 64 -0.78 -6.53 1.90
N GLU A 65 -0.31 -5.48 2.57
CA GLU A 65 0.65 -4.53 2.01
C GLU A 65 1.98 -4.62 2.76
N ILE A 66 3.08 -4.47 2.03
CA ILE A 66 4.41 -4.27 2.58
C ILE A 66 4.76 -2.80 2.40
N ARG A 67 5.24 -2.15 3.45
CA ARG A 67 5.70 -0.76 3.41
C ARG A 67 7.05 -0.61 4.08
N THR A 68 7.76 0.47 3.79
CA THR A 68 8.90 0.89 4.62
C THR A 68 8.41 1.45 5.94
N GLU A 69 9.15 1.22 7.01
CA GLU A 69 8.84 1.77 8.32
C GLU A 69 9.08 3.28 8.42
N LEU A 70 8.69 3.85 9.57
CA LEU A 70 9.13 5.19 9.94
C LEU A 70 10.65 5.26 10.09
N PHE A 71 11.21 6.44 9.87
CA PHE A 71 12.65 6.65 10.02
C PHE A 71 13.04 6.91 11.47
N GLU A 72 14.27 6.55 11.81
CA GLU A 72 14.90 6.97 13.06
C GLU A 72 15.24 8.47 13.00
N GLY A 73 15.00 9.18 14.10
CA GLY A 73 15.18 10.62 14.20
C GLY A 73 14.21 11.43 13.31
N ASP A 74 14.68 12.59 12.85
CA ASP A 74 13.86 13.58 12.12
C ASP A 74 14.07 13.54 10.60
N ALA A 75 14.71 12.49 10.08
CA ALA A 75 14.93 12.33 8.66
C ALA A 75 13.59 12.30 7.89
N LYS A 76 13.52 13.07 6.80
CA LYS A 76 12.35 13.08 5.91
C LYS A 76 12.50 12.11 4.75
N GLU A 77 13.73 11.95 4.27
CA GLU A 77 14.09 11.15 3.11
C GLU A 77 15.54 10.66 3.21
N TYR A 78 15.82 9.57 2.50
CA TYR A 78 17.16 9.02 2.32
C TYR A 78 17.44 8.88 0.83
N SER A 79 18.61 9.34 0.39
CA SER A 79 19.07 9.26 -0.99
C SER A 79 20.06 8.10 -1.16
N TYR A 80 19.88 7.33 -2.24
CA TYR A 80 20.66 6.13 -2.56
C TYR A 80 21.31 6.28 -3.93
N LYS A 81 22.49 5.68 -4.05
CA LYS A 81 23.25 5.62 -5.31
C LYS A 81 23.41 4.19 -5.78
N THR A 82 23.38 4.05 -7.10
CA THR A 82 23.56 2.76 -7.77
C THR A 82 24.86 2.08 -7.31
N GLY A 83 24.77 0.80 -6.97
CA GLY A 83 25.89 -0.02 -6.50
C GLY A 83 26.16 0.02 -4.99
N GLU A 84 25.49 0.91 -4.24
CA GLU A 84 25.57 0.91 -2.79
C GLU A 84 25.02 -0.39 -2.19
N LYS A 85 25.63 -0.83 -1.09
CA LYS A 85 25.17 -1.99 -0.32
C LYS A 85 24.50 -1.52 0.96
N ILE A 86 23.28 -1.97 1.16
CA ILE A 86 22.45 -1.66 2.34
C ILE A 86 21.77 -2.94 2.82
N ARG A 87 21.04 -2.84 3.92
CA ARG A 87 20.24 -3.95 4.45
C ARG A 87 18.74 -3.65 4.39
N VAL A 88 17.96 -4.71 4.27
CA VAL A 88 16.49 -4.66 4.39
C VAL A 88 16.07 -5.59 5.51
N ALA A 89 15.46 -5.07 6.56
CA ALA A 89 15.02 -5.84 7.72
C ALA A 89 13.54 -6.22 7.59
N THR A 90 13.22 -7.51 7.75
CA THR A 90 11.83 -8.00 7.72
C THR A 90 11.19 -8.03 9.10
N LYS A 91 12.01 -7.99 10.16
CA LYS A 91 11.55 -7.93 11.55
C LYS A 91 10.77 -6.63 11.83
N GLN A 92 9.58 -6.81 12.38
CA GLN A 92 8.64 -5.71 12.66
C GLN A 92 9.08 -4.85 13.86
N GLY A 93 8.64 -3.59 13.88
CA GLY A 93 8.83 -2.66 15.00
C GLY A 93 10.20 -1.97 15.04
N ILE A 94 10.99 -2.08 13.99
CA ILE A 94 12.28 -1.40 13.83
C ILE A 94 12.08 -0.15 12.98
N LYS A 95 12.68 0.97 13.37
CA LYS A 95 12.70 2.18 12.52
C LYS A 95 13.79 2.04 11.46
N SER A 96 13.52 2.52 10.25
CA SER A 96 14.54 2.53 9.20
C SER A 96 15.61 3.57 9.48
N THR A 97 16.84 3.24 9.15
CA THR A 97 17.97 4.18 9.05
C THR A 97 18.36 4.32 7.58
N ARG A 98 19.47 5.02 7.29
CA ARG A 98 19.99 5.10 5.93
C ARG A 98 20.60 3.77 5.46
N GLU A 99 21.12 2.99 6.40
CA GLU A 99 21.82 1.73 6.16
C GLU A 99 20.88 0.53 6.20
N VAL A 100 19.76 0.64 6.93
CA VAL A 100 18.77 -0.43 7.11
C VAL A 100 17.36 0.07 6.79
N ILE A 101 16.76 -0.44 5.73
CA ILE A 101 15.35 -0.23 5.42
C ILE A 101 14.53 -1.29 6.16
N ALA A 102 13.78 -0.90 7.18
CA ALA A 102 12.89 -1.80 7.89
C ALA A 102 11.54 -1.88 7.19
N LEU A 103 10.97 -3.09 7.10
CA LEU A 103 9.68 -3.35 6.48
C LEU A 103 8.58 -3.45 7.54
N ASN A 104 7.45 -2.81 7.27
CA ASN A 104 6.18 -3.03 7.93
C ASN A 104 5.32 -3.91 7.02
N VAL A 105 5.03 -5.13 7.46
CA VAL A 105 4.19 -6.08 6.72
C VAL A 105 2.86 -6.20 7.44
N ALA A 106 1.76 -5.95 6.72
CA ALA A 106 0.43 -6.09 7.27
C ALA A 106 0.21 -7.48 7.89
N GLY A 107 -0.36 -7.51 9.11
CA GLY A 107 -0.53 -8.75 9.86
C GLY A 107 0.73 -9.25 10.59
N ALA A 108 1.81 -8.45 10.61
CA ALA A 108 3.09 -8.81 11.20
C ALA A 108 3.68 -10.12 10.62
N LEU A 109 3.38 -10.39 9.35
CA LEU A 109 3.95 -11.52 8.62
C LEU A 109 5.42 -11.28 8.36
N ASP A 110 6.23 -12.31 8.52
CA ASP A 110 7.66 -12.23 8.24
C ASP A 110 7.97 -12.89 6.89
N ILE A 111 8.31 -12.05 5.92
CA ILE A 111 8.50 -12.43 4.51
C ILE A 111 9.91 -12.94 4.20
N TYR A 112 10.78 -13.03 5.20
CA TYR A 112 12.18 -13.42 4.99
C TYR A 112 12.32 -14.78 4.32
N ASP A 113 11.51 -15.75 4.71
CA ASP A 113 11.62 -17.14 4.23
C ASP A 113 11.04 -17.31 2.81
N ASP A 114 10.22 -16.37 2.35
CA ASP A 114 9.62 -16.40 1.01
C ASP A 114 10.51 -15.73 -0.06
N VAL A 115 11.47 -14.91 0.36
CA VAL A 115 12.37 -14.17 -0.53
C VAL A 115 13.69 -14.89 -0.72
N GLU A 116 14.08 -15.09 -1.97
CA GLU A 116 15.32 -15.77 -2.35
C GLU A 116 16.44 -14.79 -2.77
N VAL A 117 17.69 -15.25 -2.69
CA VAL A 117 18.82 -14.52 -3.27
C VAL A 117 18.60 -14.33 -4.77
N GLY A 118 18.82 -13.11 -5.25
CA GLY A 118 18.57 -12.69 -6.62
C GLY A 118 17.20 -12.02 -6.83
N HIS A 119 16.27 -12.13 -5.87
CA HIS A 119 15.00 -11.41 -5.94
C HIS A 119 15.20 -9.90 -5.90
N GLN A 120 14.29 -9.19 -6.55
CA GLN A 120 14.22 -7.73 -6.51
C GLN A 120 13.24 -7.26 -5.45
N VAL A 121 13.65 -6.27 -4.68
CA VAL A 121 12.80 -5.50 -3.76
C VAL A 121 12.63 -4.11 -4.36
N LEU A 122 11.38 -3.74 -4.65
CA LEU A 122 11.01 -2.48 -5.30
C LEU A 122 10.35 -1.56 -4.27
N VAL A 123 10.89 -0.36 -4.10
CA VAL A 123 10.39 0.62 -3.11
C VAL A 123 9.78 1.83 -3.81
N ASP A 124 8.67 2.34 -3.25
CA ASP A 124 7.90 3.50 -3.74
C ASP A 124 7.46 3.32 -5.20
N ASP A 125 6.64 2.29 -5.45
CA ASP A 125 6.13 1.91 -6.78
C ASP A 125 7.24 1.67 -7.82
N GLY A 126 8.39 1.13 -7.36
CA GLY A 126 9.52 0.80 -8.22
C GLY A 126 10.46 1.95 -8.51
N LYS A 127 10.35 3.09 -7.82
CA LYS A 127 11.33 4.19 -7.95
C LYS A 127 12.73 3.80 -7.50
N LEU A 128 12.86 2.92 -6.51
CA LEU A 128 14.14 2.37 -6.08
C LEU A 128 14.10 0.84 -6.21
N GLY A 129 14.97 0.31 -7.07
CA GLY A 129 15.23 -1.12 -7.20
C GLY A 129 16.38 -1.54 -6.30
N LEU A 130 16.19 -2.64 -5.58
CA LEU A 130 17.18 -3.28 -4.73
C LEU A 130 17.26 -4.75 -5.14
N ARG A 131 18.47 -5.31 -5.24
CA ARG A 131 18.66 -6.74 -5.52
C ARG A 131 19.26 -7.45 -4.33
N VAL A 132 18.56 -8.48 -3.85
CA VAL A 132 19.06 -9.35 -2.77
C VAL A 132 20.26 -10.13 -3.28
N PHE A 133 21.40 -10.00 -2.63
CA PHE A 133 22.60 -10.78 -2.95
C PHE A 133 23.02 -11.73 -1.82
N ALA A 134 22.54 -11.51 -0.59
CA ALA A 134 22.71 -12.42 0.54
C ALA A 134 21.57 -12.27 1.55
N LYS A 135 21.46 -13.24 2.46
CA LYS A 135 20.49 -13.27 3.56
C LYS A 135 21.24 -13.54 4.86
N ASP A 136 20.88 -12.82 5.93
CA ASP A 136 21.44 -12.97 7.28
C ASP A 136 20.36 -13.58 8.20
N ASP A 137 20.48 -14.89 8.49
CA ASP A 137 19.47 -15.64 9.24
C ASP A 137 19.38 -15.18 10.70
N ALA A 138 20.50 -14.70 11.25
CA ALA A 138 20.57 -14.29 12.65
C ALA A 138 19.81 -12.98 12.90
N THR A 139 19.87 -12.05 11.95
CA THR A 139 19.20 -10.75 12.06
C THR A 139 17.85 -10.68 11.34
N ARG A 140 17.52 -11.67 10.50
CA ARG A 140 16.35 -11.63 9.59
C ARG A 140 16.43 -10.45 8.62
N GLU A 141 17.61 -10.24 8.05
CA GLU A 141 17.88 -9.14 7.11
C GLU A 141 18.37 -9.66 5.76
N PHE A 142 18.00 -8.96 4.69
CA PHE A 142 18.60 -9.12 3.38
C PHE A 142 19.77 -8.16 3.22
N GLU A 143 20.86 -8.64 2.65
CA GLU A 143 21.88 -7.75 2.08
C GLU A 143 21.54 -7.50 0.62
N VAL A 144 21.38 -6.22 0.28
CA VAL A 144 20.92 -5.80 -1.05
C VAL A 144 21.89 -4.82 -1.68
N VAL A 145 21.94 -4.82 -3.01
CA VAL A 145 22.61 -3.81 -3.81
C VAL A 145 21.59 -2.90 -4.46
N VAL A 146 21.83 -1.60 -4.42
CA VAL A 146 20.99 -0.58 -5.07
C VAL A 146 21.18 -0.65 -6.58
N GLU A 147 20.09 -0.78 -7.34
CA GLU A 147 20.13 -0.95 -8.79
C GLU A 147 20.02 0.35 -9.58
N ASN A 148 19.49 1.40 -8.95
CA ASN A 148 19.36 2.73 -9.55
C ASN A 148 19.43 3.83 -8.48
N ASP A 149 19.81 5.04 -8.89
CA ASP A 149 19.75 6.21 -8.03
C ASP A 149 18.30 6.52 -7.66
N GLY A 150 18.06 6.89 -6.40
CA GLY A 150 16.71 7.18 -5.93
C GLY A 150 16.67 7.83 -4.57
N ILE A 151 15.53 8.44 -4.26
CA ILE A 151 15.24 9.02 -2.94
C ILE A 151 13.97 8.35 -2.44
N ILE A 152 14.01 7.82 -1.23
CA ILE A 152 12.83 7.22 -0.58
C ILE A 152 12.45 8.02 0.66
N ALA A 153 11.16 8.20 0.84
CA ALA A 153 10.57 8.70 2.08
C ALA A 153 10.11 7.53 2.95
N LYS A 154 9.56 7.82 4.14
CA LYS A 154 8.97 6.83 5.04
C LYS A 154 7.60 6.33 4.54
N GLN A 155 7.19 5.14 4.99
CA GLN A 155 5.85 4.56 4.72
C GLN A 155 5.52 4.38 3.24
N LYS A 156 6.52 4.03 2.43
CA LYS A 156 6.39 3.79 1.00
C LYS A 156 6.06 2.33 0.72
N GLY A 157 5.25 2.07 -0.30
CA GLY A 157 4.93 0.71 -0.72
C GLY A 157 6.19 -0.05 -1.15
N VAL A 158 6.24 -1.33 -0.79
CA VAL A 158 7.31 -2.25 -1.17
C VAL A 158 6.69 -3.42 -1.91
N ASN A 159 7.25 -3.76 -3.06
CA ASN A 159 6.84 -4.91 -3.87
C ASN A 159 8.04 -5.84 -4.03
N ILE A 160 7.81 -7.15 -3.88
CA ILE A 160 8.84 -8.16 -4.10
C ILE A 160 8.31 -9.14 -5.14
N PRO A 161 8.55 -8.88 -6.44
CA PRO A 161 8.09 -9.77 -7.51
C PRO A 161 8.62 -11.19 -7.33
N ASN A 162 7.87 -12.17 -7.83
CA ASN A 162 8.23 -13.60 -7.80
C ASN A 162 8.38 -14.21 -6.39
N THR A 163 7.77 -13.59 -5.38
CA THR A 163 7.70 -14.09 -3.99
C THR A 163 6.29 -14.67 -3.74
N LYS A 164 6.21 -15.72 -2.92
CA LYS A 164 4.95 -16.43 -2.62
C LYS A 164 4.12 -15.76 -1.54
#